data_AF-A0A821CU28-F1
#
_entry.id   AF-A0A821CU28-F1
#
_cell.length_a   1.000
_cell.length_b   1.000
_cell.length_c   1.000
_cell.angle_alpha   90.00
_cell.angle_beta   90.00
_cell.angle_gamma   90.00
#
_symmetry.space_group_name_H-M   'P 1'
#
loop_
_entity.id
_entity.type
_entity.pdbx_description
1 polymer ?
#
loop_
_entity_poly.entity_id
_entity_poly.type
_entity_poly.pdbx_seq_one_letter_code
_entity_poly.pdbx_strand_id
1 'polypeptide(L)'
;MPKLPRRRPRSRKVQISLRCLRLLEKAVDHSNESSTESDEEEMKMNEDSFDMSKNFNDQVTLNDISDIFEICKNNCTYKFISVLLYMSVRHFKITWRDCDLFMTEIGALSSQTCQKCELELEAKLFAIERCRNKSADFTAWDLANFVDQKYYEITNTTKDRKANFVRFIQSWRLDLRRWWFRFGSNSKRPYFEAKSGQK
;
A
#
# COMPACT_ATOMS: atom_id res chain seq x y z
N MET A 1 -53.16 -8.48 9.66
CA MET A 1 -52.41 -8.54 8.38
C MET A 1 -50.92 -8.42 8.67
N PRO A 2 -50.08 -9.41 8.30
CA PRO A 2 -48.65 -9.35 8.56
C PRO A 2 -47.99 -8.32 7.63
N LYS A 3 -47.18 -7.41 8.20
CA LYS A 3 -46.44 -6.39 7.46
C LYS A 3 -45.29 -7.06 6.71
N LEU A 4 -45.36 -7.05 5.37
CA LEU A 4 -44.28 -7.56 4.54
C LEU A 4 -43.01 -6.70 4.68
N PRO A 5 -41.81 -7.32 4.71
CA PRO A 5 -40.55 -6.62 4.85
C PRO A 5 -40.30 -5.71 3.64
N ARG A 6 -40.02 -4.43 3.91
CA ARG A 6 -39.64 -3.44 2.91
C ARG A 6 -38.35 -3.89 2.20
N ARG A 7 -38.44 -4.21 0.90
CA ARG A 7 -37.28 -4.41 0.02
C ARG A 7 -36.42 -3.14 0.05
N ARG A 8 -35.17 -3.28 0.48
CA ARG A 8 -34.16 -2.21 0.38
C ARG A 8 -33.89 -1.93 -1.11
N PRO A 9 -33.82 -0.67 -1.54
CA PRO A 9 -33.57 -0.33 -2.93
C PRO A 9 -32.18 -0.81 -3.36
N ARG A 10 -32.15 -1.86 -4.20
CA ARG A 10 -31.01 -2.22 -5.06
C ARG A 10 -30.88 -1.12 -6.13
N SER A 11 -30.11 -0.07 -5.87
CA SER A 11 -29.77 0.88 -6.95
C SER A 11 -28.52 1.75 -6.73
N ARG A 12 -27.99 1.87 -5.50
CA ARG A 12 -26.76 2.65 -5.26
C ARG A 12 -25.46 1.87 -5.43
N LYS A 13 -25.46 0.55 -5.15
CA LYS A 13 -24.25 -0.29 -5.27
C LYS A 13 -23.75 -0.39 -6.72
N VAL A 14 -24.65 -0.76 -7.64
CA VAL A 14 -24.34 -0.91 -9.07
C VAL A 14 -23.78 0.37 -9.71
N GLN A 15 -24.26 1.55 -9.28
CA GLN A 15 -23.79 2.81 -9.84
C GLN A 15 -22.36 3.18 -9.38
N ILE A 16 -21.95 2.76 -8.19
CA ILE A 16 -20.60 3.03 -7.67
C ILE A 16 -19.60 2.10 -8.34
N SER A 17 -19.92 0.81 -8.45
CA SER A 17 -19.06 -0.17 -9.14
C SER A 17 -18.85 0.19 -10.61
N LEU A 18 -19.90 0.64 -11.31
CA LEU A 18 -19.81 1.14 -12.70
C LEU A 18 -19.04 2.46 -12.84
N ARG A 19 -18.89 3.24 -11.75
CA ARG A 19 -18.10 4.47 -11.76
C ARG A 19 -16.62 4.17 -11.55
N CYS A 20 -16.28 3.23 -10.67
CA CYS A 20 -14.90 2.76 -10.48
C CYS A 20 -14.37 2.06 -11.74
N LEU A 21 -15.18 1.21 -12.40
CA LEU A 21 -14.83 0.57 -13.68
C LEU A 21 -14.50 1.59 -14.78
N ARG A 22 -15.34 2.63 -14.94
CA ARG A 22 -15.09 3.70 -15.93
C ARG A 22 -13.86 4.56 -15.64
N LEU A 23 -13.43 4.66 -14.38
CA LEU A 23 -12.21 5.39 -14.02
C LEU A 23 -10.96 4.56 -14.26
N LEU A 24 -11.05 3.24 -14.12
CA LEU A 24 -10.01 2.29 -14.52
C LEU A 24 -9.81 2.30 -16.04
N GLU A 25 -10.89 2.25 -16.82
CA GLU A 25 -10.83 2.35 -18.29
C GLU A 25 -10.12 3.64 -18.74
N LYS A 26 -10.46 4.79 -18.15
CA LYS A 26 -9.88 6.10 -18.54
C LYS A 26 -8.43 6.33 -18.12
N ALA A 27 -7.95 5.69 -17.04
CA ALA A 27 -6.57 5.86 -16.60
C ALA A 27 -5.57 5.15 -17.53
N VAL A 28 -6.06 4.19 -18.33
CA VAL A 28 -5.27 3.37 -19.26
C VAL A 28 -5.04 4.10 -20.59
N ASP A 29 -5.97 4.95 -21.03
CA ASP A 29 -5.82 5.71 -22.28
C ASP A 29 -4.67 6.73 -22.25
N HIS A 30 -4.25 7.18 -21.06
CA HIS A 30 -3.19 8.17 -20.90
C HIS A 30 -1.76 7.59 -20.82
N SER A 31 -1.57 6.27 -20.87
CA SER A 31 -0.22 5.67 -20.82
C SER A 31 0.41 5.37 -22.18
N ASN A 32 -0.32 5.54 -23.29
CA ASN A 32 0.13 5.13 -24.63
C ASN A 32 0.62 6.28 -25.53
N GLU A 33 0.63 7.54 -25.07
CA GLU A 33 1.14 8.68 -25.86
C GLU A 33 2.48 9.19 -25.29
N SER A 34 3.57 8.49 -25.57
CA SER A 34 4.93 9.00 -25.35
C SER A 34 5.96 8.14 -26.09
N SER A 35 5.99 8.24 -27.41
CA SER A 35 7.11 7.77 -28.22
C SER A 35 7.34 8.74 -29.37
N THR A 36 8.21 9.71 -29.14
CA THR A 36 8.79 10.57 -30.17
C THR A 36 9.81 9.78 -30.99
N GLU A 37 9.64 9.88 -32.31
CA GLU A 37 10.47 9.39 -33.40
C GLU A 37 11.98 9.52 -33.17
N SER A 38 12.70 8.41 -33.41
CA SER A 38 14.10 8.42 -33.79
C SER A 38 14.26 7.36 -34.88
N ASP A 39 14.38 7.83 -36.12
CA ASP A 39 14.68 7.02 -37.30
C ASP A 39 16.11 6.51 -37.23
N GLU A 40 16.32 5.20 -37.05
CA GLU A 40 17.48 4.50 -37.59
C GLU A 40 17.06 3.11 -38.11
N GLU A 41 17.57 2.79 -39.30
CA GLU A 41 17.24 1.64 -40.13
C GLU A 41 17.70 0.28 -39.57
N GLU A 42 17.05 -0.77 -40.09
CA GLU A 42 17.49 -2.18 -40.15
C GLU A 42 17.48 -3.04 -38.87
N MET A 43 16.55 -4.00 -38.79
CA MET A 43 16.73 -5.39 -39.25
C MET A 43 15.47 -6.20 -38.88
N LYS A 44 14.87 -6.88 -39.87
CA LYS A 44 13.68 -7.73 -39.69
C LYS A 44 14.05 -9.04 -38.99
N MET A 45 14.05 -9.04 -37.67
CA MET A 45 13.88 -10.25 -36.88
C MET A 45 12.37 -10.43 -36.65
N ASN A 46 11.81 -11.53 -37.16
CA ASN A 46 10.47 -11.97 -36.80
C ASN A 46 10.48 -12.40 -35.32
N GLU A 47 10.40 -11.43 -34.43
CA GLU A 47 9.97 -11.68 -33.06
C GLU A 47 8.46 -11.86 -33.10
N ASP A 48 8.01 -13.10 -32.86
CA ASP A 48 6.68 -13.38 -32.34
C ASP A 48 6.59 -12.72 -30.95
N SER A 49 6.44 -11.39 -30.96
CA SER A 49 6.14 -10.54 -29.83
C SER A 49 4.79 -11.01 -29.30
N PHE A 50 4.85 -11.90 -28.31
CA PHE A 50 3.71 -12.27 -27.50
C PHE A 50 3.21 -10.97 -26.84
N ASP A 51 2.15 -10.40 -27.41
CA ASP A 51 1.52 -9.15 -27.00
C ASP A 51 0.87 -9.34 -25.63
N MET A 52 1.69 -9.37 -24.58
CA MET A 52 1.30 -9.53 -23.17
C MET A 52 0.52 -8.30 -22.66
N SER A 53 0.41 -7.25 -23.49
CA SER A 53 -0.35 -6.03 -23.19
C SER A 53 -1.84 -6.18 -23.52
N LYS A 54 -2.22 -7.16 -24.35
CA LYS A 54 -3.63 -7.47 -24.60
C LYS A 54 -4.17 -8.44 -23.56
N ASN A 55 -5.11 -7.92 -22.76
CA ASN A 55 -6.20 -8.65 -22.11
C ASN A 55 -6.00 -9.24 -20.71
N PHE A 56 -5.06 -8.75 -19.90
CA PHE A 56 -5.26 -8.90 -18.44
C PHE A 56 -6.41 -8.00 -17.94
N ASN A 57 -6.63 -6.86 -18.61
CA ASN A 57 -7.68 -5.89 -18.29
C ASN A 57 -9.10 -6.32 -18.71
N ASP A 58 -9.25 -7.23 -19.68
CA ASP A 58 -10.56 -7.62 -20.21
C ASP A 58 -11.23 -8.77 -19.43
N GLN A 59 -10.48 -9.48 -18.57
CA GLN A 59 -11.01 -10.69 -17.91
C GLN A 59 -11.12 -10.62 -16.39
N VAL A 60 -10.35 -9.77 -15.70
CA VAL A 60 -10.46 -9.67 -14.24
C VAL A 60 -11.40 -8.53 -13.89
N THR A 61 -12.68 -8.86 -13.72
CA THR A 61 -13.67 -7.89 -13.24
C THR A 61 -13.46 -7.63 -11.75
N LEU A 62 -13.89 -6.46 -11.27
CA LEU A 62 -13.88 -6.17 -9.82
C LEU A 62 -14.66 -7.21 -9.00
N ASN A 63 -15.60 -7.94 -9.63
CA ASN A 63 -16.32 -9.03 -9.00
C ASN A 63 -15.41 -10.22 -8.71
N ASP A 64 -14.53 -10.59 -9.65
CA ASP A 64 -13.58 -11.69 -9.47
C ASP A 64 -12.62 -11.39 -8.32
N ILE A 65 -12.18 -10.13 -8.19
CA ILE A 65 -11.34 -9.67 -7.08
C ILE A 65 -12.09 -9.75 -5.74
N SER A 66 -13.37 -9.36 -5.72
CA SER A 66 -14.22 -9.48 -4.54
C SER A 66 -14.45 -10.93 -4.13
N ASP A 67 -14.64 -11.83 -5.09
CA ASP A 67 -14.85 -13.26 -4.84
C ASP A 67 -13.57 -13.91 -4.31
N ILE A 68 -12.41 -13.60 -4.89
CA ILE A 68 -11.10 -14.01 -4.37
C ILE A 68 -10.93 -13.51 -2.93
N PHE A 69 -11.30 -12.25 -2.64
CA PHE A 69 -11.20 -11.70 -1.29
C PHE A 69 -12.03 -12.51 -0.28
N GLU A 70 -13.28 -12.83 -0.60
CA GLU A 70 -14.14 -13.65 0.29
C GLU A 70 -13.63 -15.09 0.43
N ILE A 71 -13.06 -15.69 -0.62
CA ILE A 71 -12.44 -17.02 -0.54
C ILE A 71 -11.22 -16.99 0.40
N CYS A 72 -10.34 -15.99 0.25
CA CYS A 72 -9.13 -15.87 1.05
C CYS A 72 -9.42 -15.57 2.53
N LYS A 73 -10.54 -14.92 2.83
CA LYS A 73 -10.94 -14.48 4.18
C LYS A 73 -10.98 -15.62 5.21
N ASN A 74 -11.28 -16.84 4.76
CA ASN A 74 -11.32 -18.01 5.63
C ASN A 74 -9.92 -18.58 5.95
N ASN A 75 -8.91 -18.28 5.12
CA ASN A 75 -7.59 -18.90 5.19
C ASN A 75 -6.48 -17.92 5.59
N CYS A 76 -6.68 -16.62 5.45
CA CYS A 76 -5.67 -15.61 5.76
C CYS A 76 -6.19 -14.58 6.76
N THR A 77 -5.26 -13.87 7.41
CA THR A 77 -5.66 -12.77 8.29
C THR A 77 -6.31 -11.66 7.46
N TYR A 78 -7.49 -11.21 7.88
CA TYR A 78 -8.25 -10.15 7.22
C TYR A 78 -7.42 -8.87 6.97
N LYS A 79 -6.50 -8.55 7.91
CA LYS A 79 -5.53 -7.44 7.77
C LYS A 79 -4.62 -7.66 6.56
N PHE A 80 -4.05 -8.85 6.40
CA PHE A 80 -3.13 -9.16 5.32
C PHE A 80 -3.81 -9.09 3.95
N ILE A 81 -4.98 -9.71 3.79
CA ILE A 81 -5.71 -9.71 2.51
C ILE A 81 -6.11 -8.28 2.13
N SER A 82 -6.59 -7.49 3.09
CA SER A 82 -6.96 -6.09 2.83
C SER A 82 -5.77 -5.25 2.37
N VAL A 83 -4.59 -5.45 2.96
CA VAL A 83 -3.37 -4.74 2.54
C VAL A 83 -2.95 -5.18 1.15
N LEU A 84 -2.90 -6.50 0.90
CA LEU A 84 -2.53 -7.03 -0.42
C LEU A 84 -3.45 -6.51 -1.52
N LEU A 85 -4.76 -6.51 -1.27
CA LEU A 85 -5.74 -6.00 -2.21
C LEU A 85 -5.58 -4.50 -2.45
N TYR A 86 -5.36 -3.72 -1.39
CA TYR A 86 -5.05 -2.30 -1.49
C TYR A 86 -3.79 -2.05 -2.35
N MET A 87 -2.72 -2.82 -2.15
CA MET A 87 -1.49 -2.73 -2.94
C MET A 87 -1.75 -3.01 -4.43
N SER A 88 -2.50 -4.08 -4.72
CA SER A 88 -2.88 -4.42 -6.10
C SER A 88 -3.70 -3.32 -6.75
N VAL A 89 -4.69 -2.77 -6.05
CA VAL A 89 -5.53 -1.68 -6.56
C VAL A 89 -4.72 -0.40 -6.80
N ARG A 90 -3.78 -0.07 -5.92
CA ARG A 90 -2.90 1.09 -6.06
C ARG A 90 -1.91 0.96 -7.20
N HIS A 91 -1.46 -0.26 -7.50
CA HIS A 91 -0.61 -0.54 -8.67
C HIS A 91 -1.27 -0.09 -9.98
N PHE A 92 -2.59 -0.23 -10.11
CA PHE A 92 -3.36 0.27 -11.26
C PHE A 92 -3.62 1.79 -11.25
N LYS A 93 -2.92 2.54 -10.41
CA LYS A 93 -3.03 4.01 -10.28
C LYS A 93 -4.45 4.52 -9.99
N ILE A 94 -5.35 3.67 -9.45
CA ILE A 94 -6.70 4.10 -9.04
C ILE A 94 -6.60 5.20 -7.99
N THR A 95 -7.44 6.23 -8.08
CA THR A 95 -7.44 7.32 -7.10
C THR A 95 -7.68 6.80 -5.68
N TRP A 96 -7.09 7.47 -4.68
CA TRP A 96 -7.26 7.10 -3.27
C TRP A 96 -8.74 7.00 -2.86
N ARG A 97 -9.57 7.91 -3.36
CA ARG A 97 -11.00 7.95 -3.05
C ARG A 97 -11.74 6.73 -3.60
N ASP A 98 -11.45 6.34 -4.84
CA ASP A 98 -12.12 5.20 -5.46
C ASP A 98 -11.63 3.88 -4.86
N CYS A 99 -10.34 3.79 -4.52
CA CYS A 99 -9.79 2.68 -3.76
C CYS A 99 -10.49 2.53 -2.41
N ASP A 100 -10.66 3.63 -1.65
CA ASP A 100 -11.32 3.59 -0.34
C ASP A 100 -12.80 3.18 -0.45
N LEU A 101 -13.50 3.69 -1.46
CA LEU A 101 -14.89 3.31 -1.74
C LEU A 101 -15.00 1.81 -2.09
N PHE A 102 -14.11 1.31 -2.96
CA PHE A 102 -14.07 -0.10 -3.33
C PHE A 102 -13.77 -1.00 -2.12
N MET A 103 -12.73 -0.68 -1.35
CA MET A 103 -12.35 -1.42 -0.14
C MET A 103 -13.48 -1.43 0.89
N THR A 104 -14.18 -0.30 1.06
CA THR A 104 -15.35 -0.23 1.96
C THR A 104 -16.54 -1.04 1.42
N GLU A 105 -16.75 -1.07 0.11
CA GLU A 105 -17.86 -1.80 -0.52
C GLU A 105 -17.75 -3.31 -0.34
N ILE A 106 -16.55 -3.86 -0.49
CA ILE A 106 -16.26 -5.29 -0.26
C ILE A 106 -16.09 -5.63 1.23
N GLY A 107 -16.16 -4.62 2.12
CA GLY A 107 -15.98 -4.80 3.55
C GLY A 107 -14.56 -5.21 3.91
N ALA A 108 -13.55 -4.64 3.26
CA ALA A 108 -12.14 -4.71 3.62
C ALA A 108 -11.73 -3.52 4.51
N LEU A 109 -10.46 -3.47 4.95
CA LEU A 109 -9.94 -2.30 5.68
C LEU A 109 -9.90 -1.05 4.79
N SER A 110 -10.15 0.12 5.37
CA SER A 110 -10.03 1.39 4.63
C SER A 110 -8.62 1.57 4.07
N SER A 111 -8.52 2.31 2.96
CA SER A 111 -7.25 2.64 2.31
C SER A 111 -6.25 3.26 3.29
N GLN A 112 -6.73 4.17 4.16
CA GLN A 112 -5.92 4.79 5.22
C GLN A 112 -5.36 3.76 6.21
N THR A 113 -6.16 2.75 6.56
CA THR A 113 -5.72 1.67 7.45
C THR A 113 -4.70 0.78 6.74
N CYS A 114 -4.96 0.39 5.50
CA CYS A 114 -4.03 -0.42 4.70
C CYS A 114 -2.69 0.27 4.50
N GLN A 115 -2.70 1.55 4.15
CA GLN A 115 -1.49 2.37 4.03
C GLN A 115 -0.69 2.40 5.33
N LYS A 116 -1.36 2.55 6.49
CA LYS A 116 -0.69 2.50 7.79
C LYS A 116 -0.02 1.14 8.02
N CYS A 117 -0.65 0.05 7.56
CA CYS A 117 -0.09 -1.29 7.69
C CYS A 117 1.10 -1.52 6.75
N GLU A 118 1.06 -0.97 5.54
CA GLU A 118 2.17 -0.99 4.57
C GLU A 118 3.39 -0.27 5.15
N LEU A 119 3.21 0.94 5.68
CA LEU A 119 4.28 1.69 6.34
C LEU A 119 4.84 0.97 7.56
N GLU A 120 3.98 0.30 8.34
CA GLU A 120 4.42 -0.51 9.49
C GLU A 120 5.31 -1.68 9.04
N LEU A 121 4.97 -2.33 7.91
CA LEU A 121 5.74 -3.43 7.35
C LEU A 121 7.12 -2.96 6.86
N GLU A 122 7.15 -1.88 6.07
CA GLU A 122 8.39 -1.26 5.58
C GLU A 122 9.29 -0.80 6.73
N ALA A 123 8.71 -0.13 7.73
CA ALA A 123 9.40 0.29 8.95
C ALA A 123 10.06 -0.91 9.66
N LYS A 124 9.33 -2.03 9.76
CA LYS A 124 9.82 -3.24 10.38
C LYS A 124 10.95 -3.87 9.57
N LEU A 125 10.82 -3.96 8.25
CA LEU A 125 11.87 -4.48 7.36
C LEU A 125 13.15 -3.66 7.46
N PHE A 126 13.03 -2.33 7.42
CA PHE A 126 14.16 -1.41 7.61
C PHE A 126 14.84 -1.63 8.97
N ALA A 127 14.07 -1.79 10.05
CA ALA A 127 14.63 -2.09 11.36
C ALA A 127 15.37 -3.44 11.40
N ILE A 128 14.84 -4.49 10.73
CA ILE A 128 15.52 -5.80 10.60
C ILE A 128 16.86 -5.63 9.89
N GLU A 129 16.88 -4.95 8.76
CA GLU A 129 18.08 -4.73 7.96
C GLU A 129 19.16 -3.97 8.73
N ARG A 130 18.78 -2.89 9.41
CA ARG A 130 19.69 -2.11 10.25
C ARG A 130 20.25 -2.94 11.41
N CYS A 131 19.42 -3.77 12.05
CA CYS A 131 19.88 -4.66 13.12
C CYS A 131 20.82 -5.76 12.60
N ARG A 132 20.61 -6.26 11.37
CA ARG A 132 21.48 -7.27 10.73
C ARG A 132 22.90 -6.76 10.50
N ASN A 133 23.05 -5.47 10.19
CA ASN A 133 24.34 -4.84 9.95
C ASN A 133 25.20 -4.68 11.22
N LYS A 134 24.71 -5.09 12.39
CA LYS A 134 25.41 -5.08 13.70
C LYS A 134 25.97 -3.72 14.12
N SER A 135 25.67 -2.62 13.43
CA SER A 135 26.02 -1.28 13.88
C SER A 135 25.08 -0.86 15.01
N ALA A 136 25.65 -0.46 16.14
CA ALA A 136 24.89 -0.04 17.32
C ALA A 136 24.28 1.38 17.16
N ASP A 137 24.38 1.96 15.97
CA ASP A 137 24.05 3.36 15.70
C ASP A 137 22.58 3.56 15.30
N PHE A 138 21.83 2.47 15.09
CA PHE A 138 20.42 2.55 14.71
C PHE A 138 19.55 3.07 15.86
N THR A 139 18.94 4.24 15.67
CA THR A 139 18.08 4.90 16.64
C THR A 139 16.61 4.94 16.20
N ALA A 140 15.71 5.22 17.14
CA ALA A 140 14.30 5.46 16.81
C ALA A 140 14.10 6.72 15.95
N TRP A 141 15.08 7.63 15.95
CA TRP A 141 15.07 8.81 15.09
C TRP A 141 15.32 8.43 13.63
N ASP A 142 16.27 7.52 13.37
CA ASP A 142 16.53 6.99 12.02
C ASP A 142 15.30 6.30 11.45
N LEU A 143 14.61 5.49 12.27
CA LEU A 143 13.34 4.88 11.87
C LEU A 143 12.27 5.92 11.58
N ALA A 144 12.16 6.96 12.42
CA ALA A 144 11.16 8.02 12.21
C ALA A 144 11.40 8.76 10.90
N ASN A 145 12.64 9.12 10.57
CA ASN A 145 12.97 9.74 9.29
C ASN A 145 12.67 8.84 8.10
N PHE A 146 13.05 7.56 8.18
CA PHE A 146 12.79 6.60 7.12
C PHE A 146 11.28 6.49 6.83
N VAL A 147 10.46 6.31 7.87
CA VAL A 147 9.02 6.18 7.69
C VAL A 147 8.39 7.48 7.21
N ASP A 148 8.87 8.61 7.70
CA ASP A 148 8.38 9.91 7.26
C ASP A 148 8.65 10.12 5.76
N GLN A 149 9.88 9.86 5.31
CA GLN A 149 10.21 9.93 3.89
C GLN A 149 9.36 8.95 3.06
N LYS A 150 9.24 7.69 3.51
CA LYS A 150 8.42 6.67 2.83
C LYS A 150 6.95 7.04 2.73
N TYR A 151 6.39 7.70 3.75
CA TYR A 151 5.02 8.19 3.71
C TYR A 151 4.79 9.17 2.55
N TYR A 152 5.69 10.15 2.39
CA TYR A 152 5.58 11.13 1.31
C TYR A 152 5.81 10.50 -0.08
N GLU A 153 6.73 9.53 -0.18
CA GLU A 153 6.94 8.73 -1.41
C GLU A 153 5.66 7.97 -1.80
N ILE A 154 5.04 7.23 -0.87
CA ILE A 154 3.85 6.40 -1.14
C ILE A 154 2.62 7.25 -1.46
N THR A 155 2.49 8.41 -0.79
CA THR A 155 1.34 9.32 -1.00
C THR A 155 1.49 10.22 -2.21
N ASN A 156 2.67 10.31 -2.82
CA ASN A 156 3.02 11.33 -3.81
C ASN A 156 2.72 12.76 -3.31
N THR A 157 2.96 13.02 -2.02
CA THR A 157 2.79 14.35 -1.43
C THR A 157 4.14 14.98 -1.11
N THR A 158 4.24 16.30 -1.21
CA THR A 158 5.46 17.03 -0.88
C THR A 158 5.48 17.36 0.62
N LYS A 159 6.63 17.11 1.27
CA LYS A 159 6.83 17.45 2.68
C LYS A 159 7.06 18.95 2.85
N ASP A 160 6.28 19.60 3.71
CA ASP A 160 6.58 20.97 4.15
C ASP A 160 7.82 20.95 5.06
N ARG A 161 8.76 21.88 4.84
CA ARG A 161 9.99 22.01 5.64
C ARG A 161 9.71 22.20 7.13
N LYS A 162 8.55 22.75 7.49
CA LYS A 162 8.12 22.96 8.88
C LYS A 162 7.24 21.84 9.42
N ALA A 163 6.87 20.85 8.60
CA ALA A 163 6.04 19.75 9.06
C ALA A 163 6.78 18.88 10.07
N ASN A 164 6.09 18.56 11.16
CA ASN A 164 6.51 17.53 12.08
C ASN A 164 6.49 16.15 11.40
N PHE A 165 7.17 15.18 12.00
CA PHE A 165 7.07 13.79 11.56
C PHE A 165 5.63 13.31 11.48
N VAL A 166 5.30 12.53 10.46
CA VAL A 166 4.00 11.86 10.28
C VAL A 166 3.60 11.06 11.52
N ARG A 167 4.59 10.58 12.29
CA ARG A 167 4.38 9.94 13.59
C ARG A 167 5.48 10.30 14.57
N PHE A 168 5.09 10.58 15.82
CA PHE A 168 6.02 10.92 16.89
C PHE A 168 7.07 9.82 17.14
N ILE A 169 8.32 10.22 17.35
CA ILE A 169 9.46 9.33 17.67
C ILE A 169 9.13 8.39 18.84
N GLN A 170 8.40 8.88 19.84
CA GLN A 170 8.02 8.07 21.00
C GLN A 170 7.12 6.88 20.62
N SER A 171 6.30 7.01 19.57
CA SER A 171 5.50 5.89 19.06
C SER A 171 6.39 4.82 18.44
N TRP A 172 7.41 5.21 17.70
CA TRP A 172 8.36 4.27 17.10
C TRP A 172 9.17 3.51 18.14
N ARG A 173 9.52 4.14 19.25
CA ARG A 173 10.14 3.46 20.40
C ARG A 173 9.25 2.35 20.98
N LEU A 174 7.94 2.58 21.06
CA LEU A 174 6.98 1.56 21.51
C LEU A 174 6.88 0.42 20.50
N ASP A 175 6.85 0.73 19.21
CA ASP A 175 6.75 -0.30 18.16
C ASP A 175 8.01 -1.15 18.06
N LEU A 176 9.21 -0.54 18.09
CA LEU A 176 10.48 -1.26 18.15
C LEU A 176 10.54 -2.22 19.35
N ARG A 177 9.99 -1.80 20.51
CA ARG A 177 9.84 -2.67 21.68
C ARG A 177 8.87 -3.82 21.42
N ARG A 178 7.71 -3.55 20.80
CA ARG A 178 6.70 -4.56 20.44
C ARG A 178 7.21 -5.57 19.42
N TRP A 179 8.08 -5.15 18.51
CA TRP A 179 8.71 -6.01 17.51
C TRP A 179 9.90 -6.81 18.04
N TRP A 180 10.20 -6.70 19.34
CA TRP A 180 11.27 -7.43 20.02
C TRP A 180 12.68 -7.15 19.48
N PHE A 181 12.92 -6.00 18.83
CA PHE A 181 14.27 -5.63 18.44
C PHE A 181 15.12 -5.34 19.69
N ARG A 182 16.12 -6.20 19.89
CA ARG A 182 17.15 -6.10 20.94
C ARG A 182 18.50 -6.34 20.27
N PHE A 183 19.51 -5.51 20.51
CA PHE A 183 20.88 -5.91 20.18
C PHE A 183 21.38 -6.96 21.17
N GLY A 184 22.50 -7.63 20.88
CA GLY A 184 23.10 -8.59 21.81
C GLY A 184 23.80 -7.94 23.02
N SER A 185 24.33 -6.73 22.83
CA SER A 185 25.28 -6.07 23.74
C SER A 185 24.66 -5.38 24.97
N ASN A 186 23.34 -5.39 25.14
CA ASN A 186 22.64 -4.58 26.15
C ASN A 186 21.31 -5.23 26.59
N SER A 187 21.37 -6.52 26.93
CA SER A 187 20.21 -7.37 27.26
C SER A 187 19.27 -6.81 28.34
N LYS A 188 19.69 -5.78 29.08
CA LYS A 188 18.97 -5.19 30.21
C LYS A 188 18.22 -3.88 29.90
N ARG A 189 18.37 -3.24 28.72
CA ARG A 189 17.65 -1.99 28.39
C ARG A 189 17.20 -1.92 26.92
N PRO A 190 15.96 -1.47 26.62
CA PRO A 190 15.53 -1.21 25.24
C PRO A 190 16.30 -0.05 24.62
N TYR A 191 16.74 -0.25 23.38
CA TYR A 191 17.95 0.29 22.76
C TYR A 191 17.97 1.73 22.28
N PHE A 192 16.92 2.53 22.49
CA PHE A 192 16.75 3.79 21.75
C PHE A 192 17.00 5.05 22.56
N GLU A 193 17.71 4.90 23.67
CA GLU A 193 18.19 5.98 24.52
C GLU A 193 19.70 5.82 24.62
N ALA A 194 20.41 6.21 23.56
CA ALA A 194 21.80 6.62 23.74
C ALA A 194 21.80 7.64 24.89
N LYS A 195 22.66 7.42 25.88
CA LYS A 195 22.81 8.34 27.01
C LYS A 195 23.11 9.73 26.44
N SER A 196 22.12 10.60 26.35
CA SER A 196 22.29 12.00 26.00
C SER A 196 22.94 12.81 27.12
N GLY A 197 23.44 12.15 28.17
CA GLY A 197 24.22 12.76 29.24
C GLY A 197 25.67 12.31 29.14
N GLN A 198 26.50 13.10 28.45
CA GLN A 198 27.84 13.54 28.86
C GLN A 198 28.54 14.23 27.68
N LYS A 199 28.31 15.53 27.57
CA LYS A 199 29.37 16.51 27.29
C LYS A 199 29.19 17.64 28.28
#